data_AF-Q01TW6-F1
#
_entry.id   AF-Q01TW6-F1
#
_cell.length_a   1.000
_cell.length_b   1.000
_cell.length_c   1.000
_cell.angle_alpha   90.00
_cell.angle_beta   90.00
_cell.angle_gamma   90.00
#
_symmetry.space_group_name_H-M   'P 1'
#
loop_
_entity.id
_entity.type
_entity.pdbx_description
1 polymer ?
#
loop_
_entity_poly.entity_id
_entity_poly.type
_entity_poly.pdbx_seq_one_letter_code
_entity_poly.pdbx_strand_id
1 'polypeptide(L)'
;MISEKRSQAARINGAKSRGPVTPEGKAISARNALRHGMLAKTLVLSNEDAPTFKAHFYLLIERFGPVDDIEMSAIEEMAAAHWRLRRAMSMERALLDTAILKTPDEGSAEQLAAAFSDPANQATLLLLQRYEARFQSMYHRALRSLLVLRKLSARTAEPNEPKEPNVCNTERPEPAPIPPPEHSAEHPDPLILPLTSPDLEFLPANSDLFR
;
A
#
# COMPACT_ATOMS: atom_id res chain seq x y z
N MET A 1 12.60 16.00 31.65
CA MET A 1 11.56 17.00 31.96
C MET A 1 11.03 17.58 30.66
N ILE A 2 9.71 17.70 30.51
CA ILE A 2 9.09 18.36 29.35
C ILE A 2 9.15 19.88 29.58
N SER A 3 9.59 20.64 28.58
CA SER A 3 9.64 22.11 28.63
C SER A 3 8.27 22.70 28.99
N GLU A 4 8.24 23.70 29.87
CA GLU A 4 7.02 24.38 30.31
C GLU A 4 6.15 24.89 29.15
N LYS A 5 6.79 25.31 28.05
CA LYS A 5 6.11 25.72 26.81
C LYS A 5 5.29 24.58 26.20
N ARG A 6 5.82 23.35 26.21
CA ARG A 6 5.10 22.16 25.72
C ARG A 6 3.95 21.76 26.65
N SER A 7 4.13 21.89 27.98
CA SER A 7 3.06 21.61 28.95
C SER A 7 1.91 22.60 28.82
N GLN A 8 2.21 23.90 28.67
CA GLN A 8 1.19 24.93 28.46
C GLN A 8 0.47 24.75 27.11
N ALA A 9 1.19 24.44 26.04
CA ALA A 9 0.58 24.15 24.75
C ALA A 9 -0.37 22.94 24.81
N ALA A 10 0.03 21.85 25.49
CA ALA A 10 -0.82 20.68 25.69
C ALA A 10 -2.08 21.02 26.51
N ARG A 11 -1.96 21.86 27.56
CA ARG A 11 -3.13 22.35 28.33
C ARG A 11 -4.07 23.21 27.49
N ILE A 12 -3.54 24.14 26.69
CA ILE A 12 -4.33 25.02 25.82
C ILE A 12 -5.04 24.22 24.73
N ASN A 13 -4.36 23.24 24.13
CA ASN A 13 -4.94 22.39 23.09
C ASN A 13 -6.01 21.46 23.68
N GLY A 14 -5.75 20.85 24.85
CA GLY A 14 -6.75 20.05 25.57
C GLY A 14 -7.99 20.86 25.99
N ALA A 15 -7.83 22.14 26.33
CA ALA A 15 -8.94 23.04 26.62
C ALA A 15 -9.78 23.40 25.37
N LYS A 16 -9.19 23.34 24.17
CA LYS A 16 -9.85 23.59 22.89
C LYS A 16 -10.54 22.35 22.30
N SER A 17 -10.06 21.14 22.58
CA SER A 17 -10.68 19.90 22.09
C SER A 17 -11.85 19.46 22.99
N ARG A 18 -12.98 20.18 22.93
CA ARG A 18 -14.24 19.81 23.65
C ARG A 18 -15.03 18.68 23.00
N GLY A 19 -14.34 17.78 22.29
CA GLY A 19 -14.98 16.77 21.45
C GLY A 19 -15.99 17.37 20.45
N PRO A 20 -16.78 16.52 19.79
CA PRO A 20 -17.85 16.99 18.92
C PRO A 20 -19.00 17.56 19.75
N VAL A 21 -19.23 18.87 19.62
CA VAL A 21 -20.30 19.57 20.37
C VAL A 21 -21.61 19.61 19.57
N THR A 22 -21.50 19.56 18.24
CA THR A 22 -22.65 19.58 17.32
C THR A 22 -23.33 18.19 17.25
N PRO A 23 -24.64 18.13 17.00
CA PRO A 23 -25.34 16.86 16.80
C PRO A 23 -24.74 16.05 15.65
N GLU A 24 -24.35 16.70 14.56
CA GLU A 24 -23.66 16.07 13.42
C GLU A 24 -22.29 15.51 13.82
N GLY A 25 -21.47 16.29 14.54
CA GLY A 25 -20.19 15.84 15.03
C GLY A 25 -20.31 14.65 16.00
N LYS A 26 -21.36 14.66 16.84
CA LYS A 26 -21.66 13.54 17.75
C LYS A 26 -22.08 12.30 16.98
N ALA A 27 -22.89 12.44 15.93
CA ALA A 27 -23.28 11.33 15.07
C ALA A 27 -22.09 10.73 14.32
N ILE A 28 -21.17 11.57 13.83
CA ILE A 28 -19.91 11.12 13.21
C ILE A 28 -19.04 10.38 14.24
N SER A 29 -18.85 10.95 15.43
CA SER A 29 -18.10 10.30 16.51
C SER A 29 -18.72 8.97 16.95
N ALA A 30 -20.05 8.87 17.02
CA ALA A 30 -20.76 7.64 17.32
C ALA A 30 -20.58 6.58 16.22
N ARG A 31 -20.66 6.98 14.94
CA ARG A 31 -20.41 6.06 13.80
C ARG A 31 -18.98 5.53 13.81
N ASN A 32 -18.00 6.37 14.12
CA ASN A 32 -16.61 5.96 14.25
C ASN A 32 -16.44 4.98 15.42
N ALA A 33 -17.01 5.28 16.59
CA ALA A 33 -16.98 4.37 17.73
C ALA A 33 -17.58 2.98 17.41
N LEU A 34 -18.68 2.93 16.65
CA LEU A 34 -19.31 1.69 16.18
C LEU A 34 -18.43 0.96 15.16
N ARG A 35 -17.93 1.65 14.12
CA ARG A 35 -17.07 1.05 13.08
C ARG A 35 -15.80 0.46 13.68
N HIS A 36 -15.11 1.21 14.54
CA HIS A 36 -13.89 0.75 15.18
C HIS A 36 -14.15 -0.30 16.26
N GLY A 37 -15.30 -0.24 16.93
CA GLY A 37 -15.80 -1.32 17.79
C GLY A 37 -16.00 -2.62 17.02
N MET A 38 -16.57 -2.57 15.81
CA MET A 38 -16.74 -3.73 14.92
C MET A 38 -15.38 -4.26 14.42
N LEU A 39 -14.45 -3.38 14.05
CA LEU A 39 -13.09 -3.78 13.68
C LEU A 39 -12.39 -4.54 14.83
N ALA A 40 -12.44 -4.00 16.04
CA ALA A 40 -11.87 -4.66 17.21
C ALA A 40 -12.53 -6.02 17.48
N LYS A 41 -13.86 -6.10 17.39
CA LYS A 41 -14.62 -7.34 17.62
C LYS A 41 -14.30 -8.45 16.61
N THR A 42 -13.92 -8.09 15.39
CA THR A 42 -13.64 -9.05 14.30
C THR A 42 -12.15 -9.42 14.21
N LEU A 43 -11.26 -8.50 14.58
CA LEU A 43 -9.82 -8.67 14.43
C LEU A 43 -9.14 -9.28 15.66
N VAL A 44 -9.56 -8.85 16.86
CA VAL A 44 -8.93 -9.22 18.13
C VAL A 44 -9.52 -10.54 18.61
N LEU A 45 -8.66 -11.51 18.89
CA LEU A 45 -9.06 -12.82 19.39
C LEU A 45 -9.49 -12.74 20.87
N SER A 46 -10.21 -13.75 21.35
CA SER A 46 -10.72 -13.80 22.73
C SER A 46 -9.63 -13.77 23.80
N ASN A 47 -8.42 -14.24 23.47
CA ASN A 47 -7.26 -14.27 24.34
C ASN A 47 -6.34 -13.04 24.17
N GLU A 48 -6.75 -12.04 23.40
CA GLU A 48 -5.97 -10.85 23.10
C GLU A 48 -6.57 -9.59 23.77
N ASP A 49 -5.73 -8.60 24.04
CA ASP A 49 -6.16 -7.38 24.72
C ASP A 49 -6.77 -6.35 23.75
N ALA A 50 -8.10 -6.37 23.65
CA ALA A 50 -8.86 -5.43 22.81
C ALA A 50 -8.64 -3.94 23.16
N PRO A 51 -8.52 -3.54 24.44
CA PRO A 51 -8.09 -2.20 24.81
C PRO A 51 -6.76 -1.77 24.17
N THR A 52 -5.73 -2.61 24.19
CA THR A 52 -4.44 -2.31 23.54
C THR A 52 -4.59 -2.14 22.03
N PHE A 53 -5.39 -2.98 21.37
CA PHE A 53 -5.69 -2.79 19.94
C PHE A 53 -6.34 -1.43 19.67
N LYS A 54 -7.38 -1.09 20.44
CA LYS A 54 -8.09 0.19 20.31
C LYS A 54 -7.13 1.37 20.53
N ALA A 55 -6.28 1.30 21.55
CA ALA A 55 -5.28 2.33 21.81
C ALA A 55 -4.31 2.51 20.64
N HIS A 56 -3.79 1.40 20.09
CA HIS A 56 -2.92 1.43 18.90
C HIS A 56 -3.63 2.06 17.69
N PHE A 57 -4.87 1.67 17.45
CA PHE A 57 -5.67 2.22 16.36
C PHE A 57 -5.93 3.72 16.51
N TYR A 58 -6.27 4.19 17.73
CA TYR A 58 -6.44 5.62 17.99
C TYR A 58 -5.15 6.41 17.85
N LEU A 59 -3.99 5.84 18.18
CA LEU A 59 -2.69 6.48 17.93
C LEU A 59 -2.44 6.69 16.44
N LEU A 60 -2.88 5.76 15.58
CA LEU A 60 -2.80 5.94 14.13
C LEU A 60 -3.76 7.03 13.64
N ILE A 61 -5.00 7.04 14.13
CA ILE A 61 -5.96 8.11 13.83
C ILE A 61 -5.40 9.47 14.26
N GLU A 62 -4.88 9.60 15.47
CA GLU A 62 -4.33 10.86 15.98
C GLU A 62 -3.11 11.30 15.17
N ARG A 63 -2.22 10.36 14.85
CA ARG A 63 -1.00 10.66 14.10
C ARG A 63 -1.29 11.14 12.68
N PHE A 64 -2.23 10.50 12.00
CA PHE A 64 -2.48 10.81 10.60
C PHE A 64 -3.59 11.86 10.46
N GLY A 65 -4.66 11.79 11.24
CA GLY A 65 -5.83 12.67 11.11
C GLY A 65 -6.53 12.45 9.78
N PRO A 66 -7.23 11.32 9.58
CA PRO A 66 -7.92 11.05 8.32
C PRO A 66 -9.02 12.09 8.08
N VAL A 67 -9.08 12.62 6.86
CA VAL A 67 -10.08 13.64 6.50
C VAL A 67 -11.35 13.05 5.90
N ASP A 68 -11.28 11.83 5.36
CA ASP A 68 -12.39 11.12 4.74
C ASP A 68 -12.38 9.61 5.05
N ASP A 69 -13.41 8.91 4.57
CA ASP A 69 -13.57 7.47 4.77
C ASP A 69 -12.50 6.65 4.03
N ILE A 70 -11.91 7.18 2.95
CA ILE A 70 -10.87 6.49 2.18
C ILE A 70 -9.56 6.49 2.96
N GLU A 71 -9.13 7.63 3.49
CA GLU A 71 -7.99 7.73 4.39
C GLU A 71 -8.21 6.89 5.66
N MET A 72 -9.43 6.90 6.19
CA MET A 72 -9.78 6.05 7.34
C MET A 72 -9.60 4.55 7.01
N SER A 73 -10.02 4.11 5.82
CA SER A 73 -9.86 2.70 5.41
C SER A 73 -8.39 2.27 5.36
N ALA A 74 -7.48 3.17 4.94
CA ALA A 74 -6.05 2.90 4.95
C ALA A 74 -5.52 2.76 6.39
N ILE A 75 -5.99 3.59 7.32
CA ILE A 75 -5.62 3.50 8.75
C ILE A 75 -6.15 2.21 9.39
N GLU A 76 -7.38 1.81 9.06
CA GLU A 76 -7.96 0.53 9.50
C GLU A 76 -7.13 -0.65 8.99
N GLU A 77 -6.71 -0.64 7.73
CA GLU A 77 -5.84 -1.67 7.16
C GLU A 77 -4.47 -1.69 7.85
N MET A 78 -3.87 -0.52 8.11
CA MET A 78 -2.60 -0.42 8.86
C MET A 78 -2.70 -1.07 10.24
N ALA A 79 -3.72 -0.71 11.03
CA ALA A 79 -3.89 -1.27 12.37
C ALA A 79 -4.15 -2.78 12.32
N ALA A 80 -4.97 -3.22 11.37
CA ALA A 80 -5.31 -4.62 11.19
C ALA A 80 -4.10 -5.46 10.76
N ALA A 81 -3.26 -4.93 9.87
CA ALA A 81 -2.01 -5.57 9.46
C ALA A 81 -1.01 -5.62 10.62
N HIS A 82 -0.84 -4.52 11.36
CA HIS A 82 0.07 -4.47 12.51
C HIS A 82 -0.32 -5.47 13.59
N TRP A 83 -1.62 -5.58 13.91
CA TRP A 83 -2.08 -6.53 14.93
C TRP A 83 -1.83 -7.99 14.52
N ARG A 84 -2.09 -8.33 13.26
CA ARG A 84 -1.81 -9.67 12.73
C ARG A 84 -0.31 -9.97 12.66
N LEU A 85 0.53 -8.98 12.37
CA LEU A 85 1.99 -9.11 12.43
C LEU A 85 2.45 -9.42 13.87
N ARG A 86 1.94 -8.68 14.87
CA ARG A 86 2.24 -8.96 16.29
C ARG A 86 1.84 -10.38 16.70
N ARG A 87 0.70 -10.86 16.20
CA ARG A 87 0.26 -12.23 16.44
C ARG A 87 1.22 -13.25 15.82
N ALA A 88 1.61 -13.06 14.55
CA ALA A 88 2.56 -13.95 13.88
C ALA A 88 3.90 -14.05 14.64
N MET A 89 4.47 -12.90 15.02
CA MET A 89 5.71 -12.86 15.83
C MET A 89 5.52 -13.52 17.21
N SER A 90 4.35 -13.37 17.83
CA SER A 90 4.06 -14.01 19.13
C SER A 90 3.95 -15.53 19.01
N MET A 91 3.38 -16.02 17.90
CA MET A 91 3.31 -17.45 17.59
C MET A 91 4.70 -18.02 17.29
N GLU A 92 5.52 -17.29 16.53
CA GLU A 92 6.91 -17.68 16.23
C GLU A 92 7.71 -17.79 17.52
N ARG A 93 7.66 -16.76 18.36
CA ARG A 93 8.30 -16.76 19.69
C ARG A 93 7.85 -17.95 20.53
N ALA A 94 6.54 -18.19 20.64
CA ALA A 94 6.02 -19.30 21.45
C ALA A 94 6.48 -20.65 20.90
N LEU A 95 6.49 -20.84 19.59
CA LEU A 95 6.95 -22.06 18.95
C LEU A 95 8.42 -22.33 19.27
N LEU A 96 9.28 -21.32 19.10
CA LEU A 96 10.72 -21.44 19.38
C LEU A 96 10.99 -21.64 20.87
N ASP A 97 10.34 -20.88 21.76
CA ASP A 97 10.46 -21.04 23.21
C ASP A 97 10.09 -22.47 23.63
N THR A 98 9.01 -23.03 23.09
CA THR A 98 8.59 -24.41 23.43
C THR A 98 9.56 -25.47 22.91
N ALA A 99 10.25 -25.21 21.81
CA ALA A 99 11.27 -26.12 21.28
C ALA A 99 12.57 -26.05 22.10
N ILE A 100 13.00 -24.84 22.47
CA ILE A 100 14.18 -24.62 23.34
C ILE A 100 14.01 -25.32 24.69
N LEU A 101 12.82 -25.23 25.30
CA LEU A 101 12.53 -25.88 26.59
C LEU A 101 12.61 -27.42 26.53
N LYS A 102 12.58 -28.04 25.34
CA LYS A 102 12.73 -29.50 25.18
C LYS A 102 14.19 -29.95 25.12
N THR A 103 15.13 -29.04 24.90
CA THR A 103 16.58 -29.33 24.80
C THR A 103 17.37 -28.50 25.82
N PRO A 104 17.16 -28.69 27.13
CA PRO A 104 17.75 -27.83 28.16
C PRO A 104 19.27 -27.96 28.31
N ASP A 105 19.87 -29.05 27.83
CA ASP A 105 21.28 -29.40 28.09
C ASP A 105 22.29 -28.83 27.08
N GLU A 106 21.81 -28.22 26.00
CA GLU A 106 22.62 -27.63 24.93
C GLU A 106 23.02 -26.18 25.24
N GLY A 107 24.07 -25.66 24.61
CA GLY A 107 24.40 -24.23 24.67
C GLY A 107 23.30 -23.35 24.04
N SER A 108 23.19 -22.08 24.44
CA SER A 108 22.07 -21.22 24.01
C SER A 108 21.93 -21.07 22.49
N ALA A 109 23.04 -21.13 21.74
CA ALA A 109 23.01 -21.02 20.28
C ALA A 109 22.61 -22.36 19.63
N GLU A 110 23.09 -23.46 20.19
CA GLU A 110 22.81 -24.83 19.78
C GLU A 110 21.32 -25.17 20.00
N GLN A 111 20.75 -24.75 21.13
CA GLN A 111 19.31 -24.86 21.43
C GLN A 111 18.46 -24.15 20.37
N LEU A 112 18.84 -22.93 20.00
CA LEU A 112 18.12 -22.16 18.99
C LEU A 112 18.21 -22.84 17.62
N ALA A 113 19.41 -23.27 17.23
CA ALA A 113 19.62 -23.97 15.95
C ALA A 113 18.82 -25.28 15.87
N ALA A 114 18.77 -26.04 16.96
CA ALA A 114 17.96 -27.24 17.07
C ALA A 114 16.45 -26.93 16.96
N ALA A 115 15.97 -25.89 17.66
CA ALA A 115 14.58 -25.46 17.59
C ALA A 115 14.14 -25.03 16.19
N PHE A 116 15.01 -24.32 15.46
CA PHE A 116 14.76 -23.89 14.07
C PHE A 116 14.83 -25.05 13.06
N SER A 117 15.67 -26.04 13.34
CA SER A 117 15.89 -27.19 12.44
C SER A 117 14.95 -28.36 12.71
N ASP A 118 14.16 -28.32 13.80
CA ASP A 118 13.14 -29.31 14.12
C ASP A 118 12.11 -29.42 12.97
N PRO A 119 12.02 -30.58 12.29
CA PRO A 119 11.07 -30.79 11.20
C PRO A 119 9.62 -30.55 11.59
N ALA A 120 9.26 -30.75 12.87
CA ALA A 120 7.90 -30.51 13.37
C ALA A 120 7.53 -29.00 13.36
N ASN A 121 8.52 -28.11 13.48
CA ASN A 121 8.31 -26.67 13.57
C ASN A 121 8.53 -25.96 12.23
N GLN A 122 9.39 -26.51 11.37
CA GLN A 122 9.85 -25.84 10.14
C GLN A 122 8.71 -25.40 9.22
N ALA A 123 7.71 -26.25 8.98
CA ALA A 123 6.57 -25.91 8.12
C ALA A 123 5.75 -24.74 8.68
N THR A 124 5.55 -24.71 10.00
CA THR A 124 4.82 -23.65 10.71
C THR A 124 5.62 -22.36 10.72
N LEU A 125 6.93 -22.41 10.98
CA LEU A 125 7.83 -21.25 10.93
C LEU A 125 7.82 -20.58 9.54
N LEU A 126 7.95 -21.38 8.48
CA LEU A 126 7.89 -20.85 7.11
C LEU A 126 6.52 -20.22 6.80
N LEU A 127 5.43 -20.77 7.34
CA LEU A 127 4.10 -20.17 7.20
C LEU A 127 4.02 -18.82 7.92
N LEU A 128 4.53 -18.74 9.14
CA LEU A 128 4.57 -17.50 9.91
C LEU A 128 5.41 -16.44 9.20
N GLN A 129 6.60 -16.77 8.72
CA GLN A 129 7.45 -15.84 7.95
C GLN A 129 6.74 -15.29 6.70
N ARG A 130 6.02 -16.13 5.95
CA ARG A 130 5.20 -15.66 4.81
C ARG A 130 4.08 -14.72 5.26
N TYR A 131 3.43 -15.01 6.40
CA TYR A 131 2.41 -14.13 6.96
C TYR A 131 2.99 -12.80 7.42
N GLU A 132 4.17 -12.79 8.03
CA GLU A 132 4.87 -11.57 8.42
C GLU A 132 5.17 -10.69 7.22
N ALA A 133 5.80 -11.26 6.18
CA ALA A 133 6.10 -10.54 4.95
C ALA A 133 4.81 -9.97 4.31
N ARG A 134 3.72 -10.75 4.31
CA ARG A 134 2.41 -10.29 3.83
C ARG A 134 1.87 -9.13 4.66
N PHE A 135 1.87 -9.24 5.99
CA PHE A 135 1.30 -8.19 6.86
C PHE A 135 2.15 -6.92 6.88
N GLN A 136 3.47 -7.03 6.83
CA GLN A 136 4.37 -5.89 6.61
C GLN A 136 4.05 -5.22 5.26
N SER A 137 3.90 -5.99 4.19
CA SER A 137 3.56 -5.47 2.87
C SER A 137 2.20 -4.77 2.86
N MET A 138 1.18 -5.35 3.51
CA MET A 138 -0.14 -4.72 3.66
C MET A 138 -0.04 -3.39 4.41
N TYR A 139 0.69 -3.36 5.54
CA TYR A 139 0.91 -2.12 6.30
C TYR A 139 1.57 -1.03 5.44
N HIS A 140 2.65 -1.38 4.73
CA HIS A 140 3.37 -0.43 3.89
C HIS A 140 2.55 0.02 2.67
N ARG A 141 1.76 -0.88 2.07
CA ARG A 141 0.85 -0.52 0.99
C ARG A 141 -0.21 0.46 1.46
N ALA A 142 -0.86 0.19 2.59
CA ALA A 142 -1.87 1.07 3.16
C ALA A 142 -1.30 2.46 3.50
N LEU A 143 -0.11 2.51 4.12
CA LEU A 143 0.60 3.76 4.38
C LEU A 143 0.93 4.52 3.08
N ARG A 144 1.41 3.84 2.04
CA ARG A 144 1.69 4.46 0.74
C ARG A 144 0.42 5.04 0.12
N SER A 145 -0.68 4.29 0.13
CA SER A 145 -1.99 4.75 -0.36
C SER A 145 -2.42 6.03 0.35
N LEU A 146 -2.34 6.08 1.68
CA LEU A 146 -2.67 7.26 2.47
C LEU A 146 -1.81 8.48 2.07
N LEU A 147 -0.49 8.28 1.90
CA LEU A 147 0.41 9.36 1.50
C LEU A 147 0.15 9.85 0.07
N VAL A 148 -0.26 8.95 -0.84
CA VAL A 148 -0.65 9.33 -2.22
C VAL A 148 -1.93 10.15 -2.19
N LEU A 149 -2.96 9.72 -1.47
CA LEU A 149 -4.23 10.45 -1.34
C LEU A 149 -3.99 11.89 -0.86
N ARG A 150 -3.14 12.07 0.15
CA ARG A 150 -2.80 13.41 0.66
C ARG A 150 -2.07 14.29 -0.34
N LYS A 151 -1.14 13.72 -1.11
CA LYS A 151 -0.46 14.45 -2.18
C LYS A 151 -1.43 14.88 -3.27
N LEU A 152 -2.41 14.05 -3.61
CA LEU A 152 -3.43 14.38 -4.60
C LEU A 152 -4.33 15.51 -4.07
N SER A 153 -4.82 15.40 -2.84
CA SER A 153 -5.63 16.44 -2.21
C SER A 153 -4.91 17.78 -2.10
N ALA A 154 -3.61 17.78 -1.75
CA ALA A 154 -2.80 19.00 -1.71
C ALA A 154 -2.70 19.69 -3.09
N ARG A 155 -2.54 18.91 -4.17
CA ARG A 155 -2.49 19.47 -5.54
C ARG A 155 -3.81 20.11 -5.97
N THR A 156 -4.94 19.59 -5.49
CA THR A 156 -6.27 20.15 -5.79
C THR A 156 -6.57 21.39 -4.92
N ALA A 157 -5.94 21.51 -3.76
CA ALA A 157 -6.14 22.63 -2.84
C ALA A 157 -5.31 23.88 -3.18
N GLU A 158 -4.22 23.76 -3.94
CA GLU A 158 -3.52 24.92 -4.50
C GLU A 158 -4.48 25.66 -5.46
N PRO A 159 -4.72 26.97 -5.27
CA PRO A 159 -5.45 27.78 -6.24
C PRO A 159 -4.77 27.59 -7.60
N ASN A 160 -5.55 27.16 -8.59
CA ASN A 160 -5.07 27.12 -9.96
C ASN A 160 -4.90 28.57 -10.42
N GLU A 161 -3.79 29.21 -10.05
CA GLU A 161 -3.35 30.43 -10.72
C GLU A 161 -3.32 30.08 -12.21
N PRO A 162 -4.01 30.84 -13.08
CA PRO A 162 -3.90 30.62 -14.50
C PRO A 162 -2.42 30.71 -14.84
N LYS A 163 -1.80 29.56 -15.16
CA LYS A 163 -0.46 29.56 -15.71
C LYS A 163 -0.50 30.52 -16.88
N GLU A 164 0.27 31.60 -16.79
CA GLU A 164 0.45 32.50 -17.91
C GLU A 164 0.77 31.63 -19.13
N PRO A 165 0.12 31.85 -20.29
CA PRO A 165 0.42 31.09 -21.48
C PRO A 165 1.93 31.14 -21.67
N ASN A 166 2.54 29.95 -21.76
CA ASN A 166 3.98 29.81 -21.80
C ASN A 166 4.50 30.54 -23.04
N VAL A 167 4.89 31.82 -22.89
CA VAL A 167 5.49 32.63 -23.96
C VAL A 167 6.95 32.22 -24.05
N CYS A 168 7.18 31.01 -24.55
CA CYS A 168 8.50 30.58 -24.97
C CYS A 168 8.34 29.65 -26.17
N ASN A 169 7.97 30.27 -27.29
CA ASN A 169 8.29 29.84 -28.66
C ASN A 169 7.95 31.00 -29.61
N THR A 170 8.72 32.10 -29.54
CA THR A 170 8.70 33.16 -30.56
C THR A 170 9.76 32.97 -31.64
N GLU A 171 10.59 31.94 -31.57
CA GLU A 171 11.54 31.61 -32.63
C GLU A 171 11.15 30.29 -33.29
N ARG A 172 10.13 30.33 -34.14
CA ARG A 172 9.97 29.34 -35.19
C ARG A 172 10.92 29.77 -36.31
N PRO A 173 11.98 29.02 -36.65
CA PRO A 173 12.77 29.35 -37.83
C PRO A 173 11.84 29.35 -39.05
N GLU A 174 11.96 30.42 -39.86
CA GLU A 174 11.17 30.65 -41.05
C GLU A 174 11.28 29.45 -42.00
N PRO A 175 10.16 28.91 -42.52
CA PRO A 175 10.23 27.76 -43.43
C PRO A 175 10.90 28.19 -44.74
N ALA A 176 12.00 27.53 -45.09
CA ALA A 176 12.67 27.73 -46.37
C ALA A 176 11.69 27.46 -47.54
N PRO A 177 11.75 28.21 -48.65
CA PRO A 177 10.85 28.02 -49.78
C PRO A 177 11.03 26.62 -50.40
N ILE A 178 9.95 25.88 -50.54
CA ILE A 178 9.90 24.61 -51.27
C ILE A 178 9.96 24.94 -52.77
N PRO A 179 10.88 24.35 -53.56
CA PRO A 179 10.89 24.54 -55.01
C PRO A 179 9.64 23.90 -55.65
N PRO A 180 9.09 24.50 -56.73
CA PRO A 180 7.87 24.03 -57.36
C PRO A 180 8.06 22.65 -58.04
N PRO A 181 6.99 21.84 -58.14
CA PRO A 181 7.07 20.52 -58.76
C PRO A 181 7.24 20.63 -60.27
N GLU A 182 8.26 19.95 -60.80
CA GLU A 182 8.38 19.72 -62.25
C GLU A 182 7.28 18.76 -62.72
N HIS A 183 6.65 19.11 -63.83
CA HIS A 183 5.58 18.37 -64.48
C HIS A 183 6.10 17.12 -65.21
N SER A 184 5.36 16.02 -65.01
CA SER A 184 4.99 14.98 -65.99
C SER A 184 6.07 14.10 -66.66
N ALA A 185 6.01 12.79 -66.38
CA ALA A 185 6.09 11.75 -67.42
C ALA A 185 5.35 10.47 -66.97
N GLU A 186 4.59 9.92 -67.91
CA GLU A 186 3.66 8.79 -67.83
C GLU A 186 4.35 7.44 -67.55
N HIS A 187 3.65 6.46 -66.96
CA HIS A 187 3.43 5.13 -67.56
C HIS A 187 2.50 4.23 -66.71
N PRO A 188 1.75 3.30 -67.35
CA PRO A 188 0.53 2.70 -66.83
C PRO A 188 0.76 1.47 -65.94
N ASP A 189 -0.23 1.22 -65.09
CA ASP A 189 -0.33 0.19 -64.07
C ASP A 189 -0.68 -1.18 -64.68
N PRO A 190 0.19 -2.20 -64.61
CA PRO A 190 -0.12 -3.51 -65.12
C PRO A 190 -0.58 -4.42 -63.97
N LEU A 191 -1.85 -4.84 -64.10
CA LEU A 191 -2.37 -6.12 -63.62
C LEU A 191 -2.82 -6.18 -62.15
N ILE A 192 -4.04 -5.69 -61.93
CA ILE A 192 -4.99 -6.46 -61.11
C ILE A 192 -5.29 -7.76 -61.86
N LEU A 193 -5.16 -8.90 -61.18
CA LEU A 193 -6.01 -10.07 -61.44
C LEU A 193 -6.59 -10.60 -60.11
N PRO A 194 -7.79 -11.23 -60.14
CA PRO A 194 -8.78 -11.16 -59.07
C PRO A 194 -8.82 -12.38 -58.12
N LEU A 195 -9.63 -12.24 -57.07
CA LEU A 195 -9.93 -13.17 -55.96
C LEU A 195 -10.33 -14.61 -56.37
N THR A 196 -9.66 -15.60 -55.78
CA THR A 196 -10.21 -16.94 -55.44
C THR A 196 -9.42 -17.58 -54.27
N SER A 197 -10.12 -18.05 -53.23
CA SER A 197 -9.69 -19.09 -52.27
C SER A 197 -10.17 -20.47 -52.80
N PRO A 198 -9.66 -21.66 -52.41
CA PRO A 198 -9.33 -22.06 -51.02
C PRO A 198 -8.18 -23.12 -50.84
N ASP A 199 -8.09 -23.61 -49.60
CA ASP A 199 -7.62 -24.94 -49.15
C ASP A 199 -6.16 -25.17 -48.67
N LEU A 200 -6.09 -25.42 -47.34
CA LEU A 200 -5.52 -26.58 -46.65
C LEU A 200 -4.11 -27.08 -47.03
N GLU A 201 -3.19 -27.03 -46.05
CA GLU A 201 -2.40 -28.16 -45.49
C GLU A 201 -1.19 -27.60 -44.69
N PHE A 202 -1.21 -27.63 -43.35
CA PHE A 202 -0.64 -28.65 -42.44
C PHE A 202 0.91 -28.82 -42.43
N LEU A 203 1.55 -28.18 -41.42
CA LEU A 203 2.77 -28.59 -40.64
C LEU A 203 4.17 -28.71 -41.33
N PRO A 204 5.29 -28.80 -40.57
CA PRO A 204 5.59 -28.44 -39.16
C PRO A 204 6.88 -27.60 -38.96
N ALA A 205 7.14 -27.27 -37.70
CA ALA A 205 8.28 -26.55 -37.14
C ALA A 205 9.65 -27.23 -37.36
N ASN A 206 10.68 -26.44 -37.63
CA ASN A 206 12.08 -26.85 -37.47
C ASN A 206 12.62 -26.36 -36.12
N SER A 207 12.86 -27.32 -35.25
CA SER A 207 13.68 -27.24 -34.05
C SER A 207 15.16 -27.25 -34.46
N ASP A 208 15.89 -26.17 -34.24
CA ASP A 208 17.34 -26.18 -34.00
C ASP A 208 17.82 -24.78 -33.58
N LEU A 209 17.36 -24.36 -32.40
CA LEU A 209 17.80 -23.11 -31.78
C LEU A 209 18.06 -23.26 -30.28
N PHE A 210 18.67 -24.37 -29.85
CA PHE A 210 19.41 -24.41 -28.58
C PHE A 210 20.48 -25.50 -28.65
N ARG A 211 21.75 -25.09 -28.63
CA ARG A 211 22.90 -25.92 -28.25
C ARG A 211 23.56 -25.26 -27.05
#